data_AF-A0A954HLH4-F1
#
_entry.id   AF-A0A954HLH4-F1
#
_cell.length_a   1.000
_cell.length_b   1.000
_cell.length_c   1.000
_cell.angle_alpha   90.00
_cell.angle_beta   90.00
_cell.angle_gamma   90.00
#
_symmetry.space_group_name_H-M   'P 1'
#
loop_
_entity.id
_entity.type
_entity.pdbx_description
1 polymer ?
#
loop_
_entity_poly.entity_id
_entity_poly.type
_entity_poly.pdbx_seq_one_letter_code
_entity_poly.pdbx_strand_id
1 'polypeptide(L)'
;MTVFLRKRPANCLAGFGLWLFDRNFDGVADEQIRLGQADDVPVTGDWNGDGICDIGVCRTDGNLRTWELRLRGVRHDGEAWNTFQSEDANSEPVTADINGDGIANIGDVVRLKEGRLFRWMFQTASDVPTVRHTPGLSGTPIVGDWNGDQRDDRGIVLSGTPENQQQLRWKLYVDAEPQPDEAFADFRFGVTTDVPIVGDWNADGKCDPAVFRTINGNPAEWLFDTDGRGGIPERECRFGKRGDIPVILSIGG
;
A
#
# COMPACT_ATOMS: atom_id res chain seq x y z
N MET A 1 12.57 -6.55 0.80
CA MET A 1 12.76 -6.31 -0.65
C MET A 1 11.88 -5.13 -1.02
N THR A 2 12.34 -4.13 -1.78
CA THR A 2 11.51 -2.95 -2.08
C THR A 2 11.46 -2.70 -3.58
N VAL A 3 10.30 -2.27 -4.05
CA VAL A 3 10.04 -1.96 -5.47
C VAL A 3 9.59 -0.52 -5.58
N PHE A 4 9.67 0.03 -6.78
CA PHE A 4 9.35 1.41 -7.04
C PHE A 4 8.55 1.52 -8.32
N LEU A 5 7.56 2.41 -8.33
CA LEU A 5 7.01 2.93 -9.56
C LEU A 5 7.62 4.30 -9.85
N ARG A 6 8.27 4.45 -11.01
CA ARG A 6 8.60 5.76 -11.56
C ARG A 6 7.48 6.22 -12.49
N LYS A 7 6.54 7.03 -11.98
CA LYS A 7 5.66 7.84 -12.83
C LYS A 7 6.50 8.94 -13.48
N ARG A 8 6.73 8.88 -14.80
CA ARG A 8 7.35 10.01 -15.51
C ARG A 8 6.29 11.10 -15.77
N PRO A 9 6.65 12.40 -15.70
CA PRO A 9 5.73 13.50 -15.90
C PRO A 9 5.15 13.50 -17.33
N ALA A 10 4.04 14.21 -17.51
CA ALA A 10 3.15 14.29 -18.67
C ALA A 10 3.77 14.51 -20.08
N ASN A 11 5.09 14.64 -20.20
CA ASN A 11 5.80 15.00 -21.44
C ASN A 11 6.59 13.83 -22.09
N CYS A 12 6.30 12.58 -21.74
CA CYS A 12 6.96 11.41 -22.34
C CYS A 12 6.01 10.71 -23.33
N LEU A 13 6.44 10.53 -24.58
CA LEU A 13 5.69 9.96 -25.74
C LEU A 13 5.28 8.47 -25.60
N ALA A 14 5.30 7.93 -24.40
CA ALA A 14 5.20 6.52 -24.09
C ALA A 14 4.02 6.31 -23.15
N GLY A 15 2.85 5.93 -23.70
CA GLY A 15 1.60 5.76 -22.95
C GLY A 15 1.54 4.55 -22.01
N PHE A 16 2.65 4.16 -21.38
CA PHE A 16 2.74 3.00 -20.48
C PHE A 16 3.38 3.34 -19.12
N GLY A 17 3.04 2.57 -18.08
CA GLY A 17 3.66 2.61 -16.75
C GLY A 17 5.02 1.91 -16.72
N LEU A 18 5.99 2.46 -15.97
CA LEU A 18 7.35 1.92 -15.83
C LEU A 18 7.67 1.61 -14.35
N TRP A 19 7.85 0.32 -14.06
CA TRP A 19 8.24 -0.22 -12.77
C TRP A 19 9.76 -0.35 -12.71
N LEU A 20 10.36 0.07 -11.59
CA LEU A 20 11.80 0.00 -11.31
C LEU A 20 12.00 -0.83 -10.04
N PHE A 21 12.94 -1.76 -10.08
CA PHE A 21 13.25 -2.62 -8.95
C PHE A 21 14.67 -2.30 -8.50
N ASP A 22 14.84 -1.90 -7.23
CA ASP A 22 16.14 -1.81 -6.56
C ASP A 22 16.10 -2.79 -5.38
N ARG A 23 16.77 -3.92 -5.56
CA ARG A 23 16.72 -5.05 -4.64
C ARG A 23 17.81 -4.96 -3.57
N ASN A 24 18.86 -4.17 -3.81
CA ASN A 24 20.03 -4.08 -2.95
C ASN A 24 20.16 -2.70 -2.25
N PHE A 25 19.25 -1.77 -2.55
CA PHE A 25 19.20 -0.41 -2.01
C PHE A 25 20.44 0.43 -2.32
N ASP A 26 21.10 0.17 -3.45
CA ASP A 26 22.31 0.90 -3.85
C ASP A 26 22.02 2.22 -4.58
N GLY A 27 20.74 2.53 -4.83
CA GLY A 27 20.34 3.75 -5.55
C GLY A 27 20.13 3.53 -7.05
N VAL A 28 20.40 2.33 -7.57
CA VAL A 28 20.34 1.97 -8.99
C VAL A 28 19.30 0.86 -9.20
N ALA A 29 18.48 0.99 -10.23
CA ALA A 29 17.50 -0.04 -10.56
C ALA A 29 18.19 -1.28 -11.17
N ASP A 30 18.00 -2.44 -10.56
CA ASP A 30 18.41 -3.76 -11.03
C ASP A 30 17.56 -4.26 -12.21
N GLU A 31 16.26 -3.93 -12.21
CA GLU A 31 15.30 -4.41 -13.20
C GLU A 31 14.26 -3.33 -13.54
N GLN A 32 13.72 -3.38 -14.75
CA GLN A 32 12.67 -2.50 -15.22
C GLN A 32 11.58 -3.26 -15.98
N ILE A 33 10.32 -3.04 -15.63
CA ILE A 33 9.16 -3.69 -16.25
C ILE A 33 8.17 -2.65 -16.76
N ARG A 34 7.57 -2.91 -17.92
CA ARG A 34 6.43 -2.15 -18.43
C ARG A 34 5.14 -2.88 -18.11
N LEU A 35 4.22 -2.17 -17.45
CA LEU A 35 2.90 -2.66 -17.07
C LEU A 35 1.95 -1.47 -16.93
N GLY A 36 0.74 -1.63 -17.47
CA GLY A 36 -0.30 -0.59 -17.43
C GLY A 36 -0.01 0.65 -18.25
N GLN A 37 -0.93 1.61 -18.14
CA GLN A 37 -0.88 2.96 -18.67
C GLN A 37 -0.35 3.95 -17.61
N ALA A 38 -0.03 5.17 -18.03
CA ALA A 38 0.58 6.18 -17.16
C ALA A 38 -0.32 6.64 -15.98
N ASP A 39 -1.63 6.45 -16.10
CA ASP A 39 -2.62 6.87 -15.10
C ASP A 39 -3.26 5.71 -14.35
N ASP A 40 -2.81 4.48 -14.58
CA ASP A 40 -3.23 3.36 -13.73
C ASP A 40 -2.59 3.47 -12.35
N VAL A 41 -3.31 2.99 -11.33
CA VAL A 41 -2.81 2.92 -9.95
C VAL A 41 -1.99 1.63 -9.80
N PRO A 42 -0.70 1.69 -9.43
CA PRO A 42 0.06 0.49 -9.16
C PRO A 42 -0.44 -0.19 -7.88
N VAL A 43 -0.46 -1.53 -7.89
CA VAL A 43 -0.86 -2.35 -6.74
C VAL A 43 0.06 -3.55 -6.64
N THR A 44 0.16 -4.11 -5.44
CA THR A 44 1.06 -5.23 -5.13
C THR A 44 0.44 -6.15 -4.10
N GLY A 45 0.80 -7.43 -4.16
CA GLY A 45 0.29 -8.48 -3.31
C GLY A 45 0.75 -9.83 -3.82
N ASP A 46 0.75 -10.86 -2.98
CA ASP A 46 1.01 -12.23 -3.42
C ASP A 46 -0.25 -12.76 -4.12
N TRP A 47 -0.26 -12.83 -5.46
CA TRP A 47 -1.48 -13.20 -6.19
C TRP A 47 -1.67 -14.71 -6.32
N ASN A 48 -0.65 -15.52 -6.01
CA ASN A 48 -0.65 -16.97 -6.23
C ASN A 48 -0.34 -17.80 -4.97
N GLY A 49 -0.03 -17.16 -3.84
CA GLY A 49 0.26 -17.78 -2.56
C GLY A 49 1.64 -18.43 -2.49
N ASP A 50 2.61 -17.96 -3.27
CA ASP A 50 3.98 -18.50 -3.26
C ASP A 50 4.92 -17.82 -2.26
N GLY A 51 4.40 -16.88 -1.46
CA GLY A 51 5.13 -16.08 -0.48
C GLY A 51 5.92 -14.93 -1.11
N ILE A 52 5.77 -14.70 -2.42
CA ILE A 52 6.44 -13.62 -3.15
C ILE A 52 5.41 -12.63 -3.62
N CYS A 53 5.55 -11.39 -3.15
CA CYS A 53 4.72 -10.31 -3.63
C CYS A 53 4.94 -10.04 -5.12
N ASP A 54 3.83 -9.91 -5.83
CA ASP A 54 3.69 -9.68 -7.26
C ASP A 54 3.26 -8.24 -7.58
N ILE A 55 3.28 -7.89 -8.87
CA ILE A 55 2.90 -6.55 -9.35
C ILE A 55 1.54 -6.57 -10.03
N GLY A 56 0.86 -5.44 -10.04
CA GLY A 56 -0.38 -5.25 -10.77
C GLY A 56 -0.71 -3.78 -10.99
N VAL A 57 -1.70 -3.51 -11.83
CA VAL A 57 -2.25 -2.17 -12.00
C VAL A 57 -3.78 -2.19 -11.92
N CYS A 58 -4.34 -1.16 -11.30
CA CYS A 58 -5.77 -0.93 -11.18
C CYS A 58 -6.17 0.28 -12.02
N ARG A 59 -7.15 0.11 -12.90
CA ARG A 59 -7.73 1.17 -13.74
C ARG A 59 -9.19 1.36 -13.39
N THR A 60 -9.62 2.61 -13.20
CA THR A 60 -11.03 2.98 -13.03
C THR A 60 -11.59 3.64 -14.29
N ASP A 61 -12.82 3.29 -14.67
CA ASP A 61 -13.61 4.03 -15.67
C ASP A 61 -14.58 5.04 -15.04
N GLY A 62 -14.47 5.23 -13.71
CA GLY A 62 -15.37 6.03 -12.89
C GLY A 62 -16.43 5.23 -12.15
N ASN A 63 -16.65 3.95 -12.47
CA ASN A 63 -17.60 3.08 -11.73
C ASN A 63 -17.08 1.65 -11.51
N LEU A 64 -16.30 1.11 -12.44
CA LEU A 64 -15.70 -0.22 -12.37
C LEU A 64 -14.18 -0.11 -12.31
N ARG A 65 -13.58 -0.99 -11.50
CA ARG A 65 -12.14 -1.20 -11.45
C ARG A 65 -11.78 -2.47 -12.22
N THR A 66 -10.87 -2.32 -13.17
CA THR A 66 -10.25 -3.45 -13.87
C THR A 66 -8.82 -3.60 -13.39
N TRP A 67 -8.44 -4.83 -13.06
CA TRP A 67 -7.14 -5.15 -12.51
C TRP A 67 -6.36 -6.02 -13.49
N GLU A 68 -5.13 -5.59 -13.80
CA GLU A 68 -4.14 -6.38 -14.54
C GLU A 68 -3.06 -6.80 -13.54
N LEU A 69 -3.19 -8.04 -13.04
CA LEU A 69 -2.27 -8.65 -12.08
C LEU A 69 -1.22 -9.48 -12.81
N ARG A 70 0.00 -9.53 -12.29
CA ARG A 70 1.13 -10.16 -12.98
C ARG A 70 2.08 -10.83 -12.00
N LEU A 71 2.11 -12.16 -12.08
CA LEU A 71 3.02 -13.00 -11.32
C LEU A 71 4.49 -12.71 -11.67
N ARG A 72 5.33 -12.74 -10.66
CA ARG A 72 6.76 -12.53 -10.77
C ARG A 72 7.46 -13.83 -11.16
N GLY A 73 8.32 -13.80 -12.18
CA GLY A 73 9.14 -14.96 -12.58
C GLY A 73 8.51 -15.95 -13.56
N VAL A 74 7.24 -15.78 -13.94
CA VAL A 74 6.58 -16.56 -15.01
C VAL A 74 6.61 -15.78 -16.33
N ARG A 75 6.90 -16.45 -17.46
CA ARG A 75 6.83 -15.83 -18.79
C ARG A 75 5.38 -15.53 -19.14
N HIS A 76 5.12 -14.25 -19.43
CA HIS A 76 3.80 -13.67 -19.72
C HIS A 76 3.07 -14.32 -20.88
N ASP A 77 1.98 -15.00 -20.57
CA ASP A 77 0.87 -15.32 -21.47
C ASP A 77 -0.44 -14.71 -20.96
N GLY A 78 -0.41 -13.43 -20.60
CA GLY A 78 -1.50 -12.50 -20.92
C GLY A 78 -2.87 -12.69 -20.26
N GLU A 79 -3.04 -13.48 -19.21
CA GLU A 79 -4.33 -13.54 -18.50
C GLU A 79 -4.45 -12.46 -17.42
N ALA A 80 -4.83 -11.26 -17.87
CA ALA A 80 -5.45 -10.24 -17.03
C ALA A 80 -6.95 -10.57 -16.84
N TRP A 81 -7.70 -9.67 -16.20
CA TRP A 81 -9.18 -9.59 -16.13
C TRP A 81 -9.85 -10.08 -14.84
N ASN A 82 -9.32 -9.67 -13.67
CA ASN A 82 -10.17 -9.52 -12.50
C ASN A 82 -10.91 -8.17 -12.58
N THR A 83 -12.24 -8.22 -12.60
CA THR A 83 -13.10 -7.03 -12.55
C THR A 83 -13.73 -6.91 -11.17
N PHE A 84 -13.56 -5.75 -10.55
CA PHE A 84 -14.16 -5.42 -9.26
C PHE A 84 -15.05 -4.19 -9.42
N GLN A 85 -16.30 -4.29 -8.99
CA GLN A 85 -17.24 -3.16 -9.05
C GLN A 85 -17.06 -2.28 -7.82
N SER A 86 -16.52 -1.08 -7.99
CA SER A 86 -16.50 -0.08 -6.92
C SER A 86 -17.89 0.44 -6.65
N GLU A 87 -18.23 0.66 -5.37
CA GLU A 87 -19.50 1.30 -5.00
C GLU A 87 -19.48 2.82 -5.18
N ASP A 88 -18.30 3.43 -5.23
CA ASP A 88 -18.08 4.87 -5.38
C ASP A 88 -16.95 5.14 -6.39
N ALA A 89 -17.20 6.09 -7.30
CA ALA A 89 -16.23 6.58 -8.28
C ALA A 89 -14.91 7.07 -7.66
N ASN A 90 -14.96 7.51 -6.40
CA ASN A 90 -13.83 8.08 -5.66
C ASN A 90 -13.21 7.09 -4.66
N SER A 91 -13.52 5.80 -4.75
CA SER A 91 -12.88 4.81 -3.89
C SER A 91 -11.36 4.75 -4.13
N GLU A 92 -10.61 4.20 -3.17
CA GLU A 92 -9.17 3.98 -3.29
C GLU A 92 -8.93 2.47 -3.42
N PRO A 93 -8.13 1.98 -4.39
CA PRO A 93 -7.85 0.56 -4.50
C PRO A 93 -7.00 0.09 -3.31
N VAL A 94 -7.28 -1.11 -2.82
CA VAL A 94 -6.52 -1.77 -1.75
C VAL A 94 -6.28 -3.23 -2.11
N THR A 95 -5.15 -3.75 -1.66
CA THR A 95 -4.77 -5.16 -1.80
C THR A 95 -4.23 -5.67 -0.47
N ALA A 96 -4.73 -6.82 -0.02
CA ALA A 96 -4.43 -7.37 1.30
C ALA A 96 -4.81 -8.86 1.38
N ASP A 97 -4.08 -9.69 2.11
CA ASP A 97 -4.53 -11.02 2.51
C ASP A 97 -5.44 -10.91 3.75
N ILE A 98 -6.68 -10.46 3.55
CA ILE A 98 -7.60 -10.17 4.67
C ILE A 98 -8.16 -11.44 5.34
N ASN A 99 -8.09 -12.59 4.65
CA ASN A 99 -8.64 -13.86 5.11
C ASN A 99 -7.57 -14.85 5.58
N GLY A 100 -6.30 -14.59 5.31
CA GLY A 100 -5.15 -15.37 5.80
C GLY A 100 -4.99 -16.67 5.05
N ASP A 101 -5.33 -16.68 3.75
CA ASP A 101 -5.16 -17.85 2.89
C ASP A 101 -3.82 -17.84 2.13
N GLY A 102 -2.99 -16.83 2.37
CA GLY A 102 -1.73 -16.59 1.70
C GLY A 102 -1.87 -15.87 0.36
N ILE A 103 -3.10 -15.59 -0.10
CA ILE A 103 -3.35 -14.93 -1.38
C ILE A 103 -3.93 -13.55 -1.12
N ALA A 104 -3.22 -12.53 -1.57
CA ALA A 104 -3.68 -11.16 -1.51
C ALA A 104 -4.98 -10.98 -2.32
N ASN A 105 -5.99 -10.43 -1.66
CA ASN A 105 -7.26 -10.07 -2.27
C ASN A 105 -7.20 -8.65 -2.83
N ILE A 106 -8.03 -8.36 -3.82
CA ILE A 106 -8.22 -7.01 -4.36
C ILE A 106 -9.50 -6.38 -3.81
N GLY A 107 -9.53 -5.06 -3.71
CA GLY A 107 -10.67 -4.37 -3.14
C GLY A 107 -10.64 -2.86 -3.33
N ASP A 108 -11.58 -2.19 -2.67
CA ASP A 108 -11.58 -0.75 -2.53
C ASP A 108 -11.93 -0.27 -1.12
N VAL A 109 -11.53 0.97 -0.85
CA VAL A 109 -11.84 1.69 0.37
C VAL A 109 -12.65 2.93 0.01
N VAL A 110 -13.84 3.04 0.58
CA VAL A 110 -14.76 4.17 0.36
C VAL A 110 -14.76 5.09 1.58
N ARG A 111 -14.59 6.39 1.35
CA ARG A 111 -14.75 7.42 2.38
C ARG A 111 -16.23 7.78 2.51
N LEU A 112 -16.80 7.56 3.69
CA LEU A 112 -18.21 7.81 4.00
C LEU A 112 -18.36 8.95 5.03
N LYS A 113 -19.60 9.44 5.18
CA LYS A 113 -20.00 10.42 6.21
C LYS A 113 -19.05 11.63 6.29
N GLU A 114 -18.85 12.33 5.17
CA GLU A 114 -17.98 13.52 5.09
C GLU A 114 -16.51 13.23 5.51
N GLY A 115 -16.02 12.03 5.23
CA GLY A 115 -14.66 11.62 5.56
C GLY A 115 -14.47 11.15 7.00
N ARG A 116 -15.57 10.89 7.73
CA ARG A 116 -15.56 10.41 9.12
C ARG A 116 -15.53 8.91 9.29
N LEU A 117 -15.56 8.17 8.19
CA LEU A 117 -15.65 6.72 8.21
C LEU A 117 -15.03 6.15 6.95
N PHE A 118 -14.19 5.14 7.07
CA PHE A 118 -13.84 4.30 5.92
C PHE A 118 -14.70 3.04 5.92
N ARG A 119 -15.10 2.61 4.73
CA ARG A 119 -15.63 1.28 4.45
C ARG A 119 -14.61 0.54 3.59
N TRP A 120 -14.22 -0.64 4.02
CA TRP A 120 -13.34 -1.53 3.28
C TRP A 120 -14.17 -2.60 2.60
N MET A 121 -13.86 -2.95 1.36
CA MET A 121 -14.52 -4.00 0.60
C MET A 121 -13.47 -4.78 -0.17
N PHE A 122 -13.45 -6.09 0.03
CA PHE A 122 -12.55 -6.99 -0.67
C PHE A 122 -13.35 -8.01 -1.46
N GLN A 123 -12.86 -8.34 -2.65
CA GLN A 123 -13.34 -9.51 -3.37
C GLN A 123 -12.83 -10.76 -2.65
N THR A 124 -13.74 -11.62 -2.22
CA THR A 124 -13.41 -12.96 -1.70
C THR A 124 -14.20 -14.00 -2.48
N ALA A 125 -13.79 -15.27 -2.44
CA ALA A 125 -14.49 -16.37 -3.10
C ALA A 125 -15.95 -16.58 -2.63
N SER A 126 -16.41 -15.86 -1.61
CA SER A 126 -17.78 -15.96 -1.07
C SER A 126 -18.71 -14.79 -1.44
N ASP A 127 -18.29 -13.87 -2.32
CA ASP A 127 -19.12 -12.75 -2.86
C ASP A 127 -19.78 -11.82 -1.82
N VAL A 128 -19.45 -11.93 -0.53
CA VAL A 128 -19.89 -10.98 0.50
C VAL A 128 -18.71 -10.09 0.87
N PRO A 129 -18.73 -8.79 0.51
CA PRO A 129 -17.71 -7.85 0.95
C PRO A 129 -17.70 -7.78 2.48
N THR A 130 -16.55 -8.02 3.10
CA THR A 130 -16.38 -7.78 4.53
C THR A 130 -16.41 -6.28 4.79
N VAL A 131 -17.58 -5.74 5.14
CA VAL A 131 -17.74 -4.32 5.50
C VAL A 131 -17.13 -4.08 6.87
N ARG A 132 -16.09 -3.25 6.89
CA ARG A 132 -15.45 -2.80 8.13
C ARG A 132 -15.45 -1.29 8.22
N HIS A 133 -15.59 -0.78 9.45
CA HIS A 133 -15.64 0.63 9.75
C HIS A 133 -14.42 1.05 10.57
N THR A 134 -13.81 2.18 10.21
CA THR A 134 -12.76 2.85 11.00
C THR A 134 -13.03 4.35 11.05
N PRO A 135 -12.79 5.04 12.19
CA PRO A 135 -12.98 6.48 12.29
C PRO A 135 -12.11 7.24 11.30
N GLY A 136 -12.75 8.05 10.46
CA GLY A 136 -12.10 8.92 9.50
C GLY A 136 -11.85 10.32 10.08
N LEU A 137 -10.62 10.79 9.94
CA LEU A 137 -10.31 12.19 9.60
C LEU A 137 -9.43 12.10 8.33
N SER A 138 -9.04 13.22 7.70
CA SER A 138 -8.25 13.19 6.45
C SER A 138 -6.97 12.35 6.60
N GLY A 139 -7.02 11.10 6.14
CA GLY A 139 -5.94 10.13 6.32
C GLY A 139 -5.87 9.12 5.20
N THR A 140 -4.76 8.41 5.12
CA THR A 140 -4.45 7.41 4.11
C THR A 140 -4.78 6.01 4.66
N PRO A 141 -5.64 5.22 3.98
CA PRO A 141 -5.85 3.82 4.35
C PRO A 141 -4.57 3.01 4.10
N ILE A 142 -4.24 2.13 5.03
CA ILE A 142 -3.12 1.19 4.92
C ILE A 142 -3.56 -0.19 5.42
N VAL A 143 -2.84 -1.23 5.00
CA VAL A 143 -3.05 -2.62 5.40
C VAL A 143 -1.72 -3.29 5.66
N GLY A 144 -1.71 -4.27 6.55
CA GLY A 144 -0.55 -5.10 6.86
C GLY A 144 -0.81 -6.02 8.05
N ASP A 145 -0.12 -7.14 8.13
CA ASP A 145 -0.14 -8.03 9.30
C ASP A 145 0.61 -7.39 10.49
N TRP A 146 -0.11 -6.63 11.31
CA TRP A 146 0.49 -5.92 12.45
C TRP A 146 0.84 -6.84 13.62
N ASN A 147 0.20 -8.01 13.69
CA ASN A 147 0.19 -8.84 14.89
C ASN A 147 0.92 -10.18 14.70
N GLY A 148 1.23 -10.55 13.46
CA GLY A 148 1.93 -11.77 13.05
C GLY A 148 1.01 -12.98 12.92
N ASP A 149 -0.29 -12.80 12.66
CA ASP A 149 -1.26 -13.89 12.51
C ASP A 149 -1.47 -14.33 11.06
N GLN A 150 -0.65 -13.82 10.13
CA GLN A 150 -0.69 -14.06 8.69
C GLN A 150 -1.98 -13.56 8.04
N ARG A 151 -2.72 -12.67 8.70
CA ARG A 151 -3.79 -11.89 8.08
C ARG A 151 -3.39 -10.43 8.05
N ASP A 152 -3.56 -9.82 6.89
CA ASP A 152 -3.46 -8.38 6.82
C ASP A 152 -4.61 -7.74 7.57
N ASP A 153 -4.25 -6.72 8.35
CA ASP A 153 -5.13 -5.99 9.23
C ASP A 153 -5.21 -4.52 8.79
N ARG A 154 -6.23 -3.79 9.25
CA ARG A 154 -6.55 -2.44 8.76
C ARG A 154 -5.77 -1.35 9.50
N GLY A 155 -5.45 -0.25 8.82
CA GLY A 155 -4.86 0.93 9.44
C GLY A 155 -5.26 2.24 8.76
N ILE A 156 -5.07 3.35 9.46
CA ILE A 156 -5.23 4.71 8.93
C ILE A 156 -4.04 5.56 9.37
N VAL A 157 -3.46 6.30 8.43
CA VAL A 157 -2.46 7.34 8.71
C VAL A 157 -3.09 8.71 8.55
N LEU A 158 -3.22 9.44 9.66
CA LEU A 158 -3.83 10.77 9.69
C LEU A 158 -2.78 11.86 9.40
N SER A 159 -3.14 12.82 8.56
CA SER A 159 -2.48 14.12 8.53
C SER A 159 -2.67 14.75 9.91
N GLY A 160 -1.58 15.11 10.61
CA GLY A 160 -1.52 15.38 12.06
C GLY A 160 -2.69 16.15 12.70
N THR A 161 -2.90 15.94 13.99
CA THR A 161 -3.97 16.61 14.76
C THR A 161 -3.77 18.13 14.77
N PRO A 162 -4.81 18.93 15.08
CA PRO A 162 -4.67 20.38 15.23
C PRO A 162 -3.53 20.79 16.18
N GLU A 163 -3.17 19.96 17.16
CA GLU A 163 -2.06 20.25 18.08
C GLU A 163 -0.67 20.00 17.46
N ASN A 164 -0.54 19.12 16.47
CA ASN A 164 0.74 18.69 15.90
C ASN A 164 0.64 18.45 14.38
N GLN A 165 0.24 19.50 13.64
CA GLN A 165 0.02 19.50 12.18
C GLN A 165 1.24 19.07 11.34
N GLN A 166 2.40 18.84 11.96
CA GLN A 166 3.65 18.48 11.29
C GLN A 166 3.91 16.98 11.24
N GLN A 167 3.34 16.15 12.12
CA GLN A 167 3.62 14.70 12.16
C GLN A 167 2.43 13.87 11.66
N LEU A 168 2.72 12.74 11.00
CA LEU A 168 1.71 11.74 10.71
C LEU A 168 1.37 10.97 11.99
N ARG A 169 0.09 10.64 12.17
CA ARG A 169 -0.38 9.77 13.27
C ARG A 169 -0.90 8.47 12.67
N TRP A 170 -0.31 7.36 13.09
CA TRP A 170 -0.65 6.03 12.63
C TRP A 170 -1.61 5.40 13.63
N LYS A 171 -2.73 4.87 13.14
CA LYS A 171 -3.68 4.09 13.94
C LYS A 171 -3.85 2.73 13.27
N LEU A 172 -3.38 1.67 13.92
CA LEU A 172 -3.43 0.30 13.43
C LEU A 172 -4.54 -0.45 14.18
N TYR A 173 -5.25 -1.35 13.50
CA TYR A 173 -6.42 -2.06 14.01
C TYR A 173 -6.30 -3.53 13.67
N VAL A 174 -6.54 -4.42 14.64
CA VAL A 174 -6.53 -5.88 14.42
C VAL A 174 -7.94 -6.44 14.49
N ASP A 175 -8.31 -7.34 13.58
CA ASP A 175 -9.70 -7.80 13.43
C ASP A 175 -10.17 -8.75 14.57
N ALA A 176 -9.26 -9.23 15.42
CA ALA A 176 -9.54 -10.16 16.53
C ALA A 176 -9.76 -9.50 17.91
N GLU A 177 -9.59 -8.18 18.06
CA GLU A 177 -9.82 -7.48 19.33
C GLU A 177 -11.32 -7.20 19.55
N PRO A 178 -11.87 -7.39 20.77
CA PRO A 178 -13.30 -7.29 21.07
C PRO A 178 -13.91 -5.89 20.91
N GLN A 179 -13.16 -4.89 20.45
CA GLN A 179 -13.65 -3.53 20.20
C GLN A 179 -13.12 -2.97 18.87
N PRO A 180 -13.95 -2.84 17.83
CA PRO A 180 -13.55 -2.27 16.53
C PRO A 180 -13.19 -0.77 16.57
N ASP A 181 -13.32 -0.12 17.74
CA ASP A 181 -13.14 1.32 17.92
C ASP A 181 -11.82 1.69 18.64
N GLU A 182 -11.08 0.73 19.21
CA GLU A 182 -9.76 0.95 19.82
C GLU A 182 -8.65 0.50 18.87
N ALA A 183 -7.60 1.33 18.73
CA ALA A 183 -6.47 1.01 17.86
C ALA A 183 -5.51 0.08 18.62
N PHE A 184 -5.09 -1.01 17.98
CA PHE A 184 -4.01 -1.88 18.44
C PHE A 184 -2.72 -1.09 18.70
N ALA A 185 -2.43 -0.12 17.83
CA ALA A 185 -1.32 0.80 17.99
C ALA A 185 -1.73 2.23 17.61
N ASP A 186 -1.20 3.22 18.33
CA ASP A 186 -1.45 4.64 18.13
C ASP A 186 -0.18 5.46 18.42
N PHE A 187 0.55 5.80 17.36
CA PHE A 187 1.86 6.44 17.46
C PHE A 187 2.07 7.49 16.37
N ARG A 188 3.19 8.20 16.42
CA ARG A 188 3.58 9.23 15.46
C ARG A 188 4.88 8.86 14.78
N PHE A 189 4.90 8.88 13.46
CA PHE A 189 6.08 8.56 12.67
C PHE A 189 6.04 9.28 11.33
N GLY A 190 7.12 9.97 10.96
CA GLY A 190 7.17 10.80 9.76
C GLY A 190 6.44 12.14 9.90
N VAL A 191 6.47 12.92 8.82
CA VAL A 191 5.85 14.26 8.72
C VAL A 191 4.73 14.29 7.69
N THR A 192 3.84 15.28 7.78
CA THR A 192 2.59 15.33 6.99
C THR A 192 2.76 15.43 5.47
N THR A 193 3.97 15.70 4.99
CA THR A 193 4.32 15.68 3.56
C THR A 193 4.89 14.35 3.07
N ASP A 194 5.11 13.40 3.98
CA ASP A 194 5.61 12.09 3.61
C ASP A 194 4.48 11.19 3.11
N VAL A 195 4.83 10.21 2.27
CA VAL A 195 3.91 9.15 1.84
C VAL A 195 4.07 7.96 2.78
N PRO A 196 3.03 7.54 3.52
CA PRO A 196 3.10 6.37 4.37
C PRO A 196 3.13 5.09 3.53
N ILE A 197 3.88 4.10 4.00
CA ILE A 197 4.03 2.82 3.34
C ILE A 197 4.28 1.71 4.38
N VAL A 198 4.00 0.47 4.00
CA VAL A 198 3.92 -0.68 4.92
C VAL A 198 4.57 -1.91 4.31
N GLY A 199 5.34 -2.65 5.10
CA GLY A 199 5.86 -3.96 4.76
C GLY A 199 6.71 -4.53 5.89
N ASP A 200 7.00 -5.82 5.87
CA ASP A 200 7.95 -6.45 6.80
C ASP A 200 9.38 -6.04 6.44
N TRP A 201 9.92 -5.06 7.15
CA TRP A 201 11.21 -4.45 6.83
C TRP A 201 12.37 -5.11 7.55
N ASN A 202 12.09 -5.81 8.65
CA ASN A 202 13.05 -6.44 9.54
C ASN A 202 13.04 -8.00 9.46
N ALA A 203 12.13 -8.57 8.67
CA ALA A 203 11.89 -9.99 8.47
C ALA A 203 11.48 -10.73 9.76
N ASP A 204 10.65 -10.10 10.60
CA ASP A 204 10.12 -10.69 11.83
C ASP A 204 8.74 -11.33 11.67
N GLY A 205 8.17 -11.30 10.46
CA GLY A 205 6.86 -11.84 10.14
C GLY A 205 5.72 -10.86 10.42
N LYS A 206 6.01 -9.58 10.70
CA LYS A 206 5.03 -8.52 10.87
C LYS A 206 5.29 -7.39 9.91
N CYS A 207 4.22 -6.71 9.50
CA CYS A 207 4.31 -5.49 8.74
C CYS A 207 4.72 -4.32 9.64
N ASP A 208 5.74 -3.58 9.19
CA ASP A 208 6.31 -2.41 9.84
C ASP A 208 5.91 -1.11 9.10
N PRO A 209 5.66 -0.01 9.82
CA PRO A 209 5.49 1.32 9.23
C PRO A 209 6.76 1.86 8.56
N ALA A 210 6.60 2.58 7.46
CA ALA A 210 7.64 3.36 6.81
C ALA A 210 7.08 4.63 6.17
N VAL A 211 7.96 5.59 5.85
CA VAL A 211 7.60 6.78 5.08
C VAL A 211 8.57 7.05 3.95
N PHE A 212 8.03 7.50 2.81
CA PHE A 212 8.78 8.02 1.67
C PHE A 212 8.74 9.55 1.63
N ARG A 213 9.91 10.16 1.73
CA ARG A 213 10.10 11.61 1.85
C ARG A 213 10.85 12.17 0.66
N THR A 214 10.31 13.24 0.07
CA THR A 214 10.87 13.87 -1.15
C THR A 214 11.29 15.33 -0.97
N ILE A 215 11.13 15.90 0.22
CA ILE A 215 11.25 17.35 0.45
C ILE A 215 12.71 17.87 0.53
N ASN A 216 13.69 17.01 0.80
CA ASN A 216 15.09 17.38 1.03
C ASN A 216 16.01 17.28 -0.22
N GLY A 217 15.45 16.96 -1.39
CA GLY A 217 16.21 16.76 -2.63
C GLY A 217 16.02 15.36 -3.22
N ASN A 218 16.74 15.07 -4.31
CA ASN A 218 16.83 13.73 -4.89
C ASN A 218 18.23 13.15 -4.60
N PRO A 219 18.34 11.85 -4.27
CA PRO A 219 17.27 10.86 -4.18
C PRO A 219 16.33 11.06 -2.99
N ALA A 220 15.12 10.51 -3.08
CA ALA A 220 14.14 10.50 -2.00
C ALA A 220 14.59 9.58 -0.84
N GLU A 221 14.13 9.90 0.37
CA GLU A 221 14.50 9.21 1.62
C GLU A 221 13.40 8.23 2.03
N TRP A 222 13.81 7.03 2.44
CA TRP A 222 12.96 6.00 3.04
C TRP A 222 13.33 5.90 4.50
N LEU A 223 12.35 6.04 5.37
CA LEU A 223 12.53 6.00 6.81
C LEU A 223 11.65 4.88 7.35
N PHE A 224 12.25 3.91 8.03
CA PHE A 224 11.56 2.71 8.50
C PHE A 224 11.42 2.77 10.03
N ASP A 225 10.23 2.48 10.54
CA ASP A 225 9.89 2.30 11.95
C ASP A 225 9.71 0.81 12.21
N THR A 226 10.81 0.11 12.51
CA THR A 226 10.83 -1.37 12.55
C THR A 226 10.55 -1.93 13.94
N ASP A 227 10.23 -1.08 14.91
CA ASP A 227 9.80 -1.51 16.25
C ASP A 227 8.34 -1.16 16.55
N GLY A 228 7.68 -0.42 15.64
CA GLY A 228 6.27 -0.07 15.69
C GLY A 228 5.92 0.95 16.77
N ARG A 229 6.90 1.67 17.32
CA ARG A 229 6.71 2.65 18.41
C ARG A 229 6.71 4.09 17.92
N GLY A 230 7.08 4.32 16.66
CA GLY A 230 7.22 5.64 16.08
C GLY A 230 8.40 6.43 16.63
N GLY A 231 8.42 7.74 16.32
CA GLY A 231 9.51 8.62 16.69
C GLY A 231 10.59 8.70 15.60
N ILE A 232 11.83 8.34 15.96
CA ILE A 232 12.96 8.37 15.04
C ILE A 232 13.04 7.06 14.25
N PRO A 233 13.45 7.07 12.97
CA PRO A 233 13.56 5.84 12.20
C PRO A 233 14.75 4.97 12.66
N GLU A 234 14.54 3.66 12.74
CA GLU A 234 15.58 2.66 13.04
C GLU A 234 16.48 2.38 11.83
N ARG A 235 15.91 2.53 10.62
CA ARG A 235 16.64 2.34 9.37
C ARG A 235 16.29 3.45 8.39
N GLU A 236 17.24 3.78 7.52
CA GLU A 236 17.03 4.68 6.39
C GLU A 236 17.73 4.19 5.12
N CYS A 237 17.14 4.50 3.96
CA CYS A 237 17.82 4.34 2.67
C CYS A 237 17.38 5.44 1.69
N ARG A 238 18.05 5.49 0.52
CA ARG A 238 17.84 6.57 -0.46
C ARG A 238 17.64 6.00 -1.85
N PHE A 239 16.43 6.17 -2.37
CA PHE A 239 16.09 5.78 -3.74
C PHE A 239 14.87 6.55 -4.25
N GLY A 240 14.84 6.76 -5.57
CA GLY A 240 13.74 7.43 -6.25
C GLY A 240 13.85 8.94 -6.14
N LYS A 241 12.79 9.64 -6.54
CA LYS A 241 12.74 11.09 -6.59
C LYS A 241 11.33 11.63 -6.44
N ARG A 242 11.21 12.95 -6.28
CA ARG A 242 9.92 13.64 -6.28
C ARG A 242 9.10 13.30 -7.55
N GLY A 243 7.87 12.84 -7.34
CA GLY A 243 6.94 12.42 -8.40
C GLY A 243 6.92 10.91 -8.66
N ASP A 244 7.85 10.14 -8.08
CA ASP A 244 7.75 8.69 -8.04
C ASP A 244 6.66 8.27 -7.04
N ILE A 245 6.01 7.13 -7.30
CA ILE A 245 5.01 6.53 -6.42
C ILE A 245 5.69 5.34 -5.74
N PRO A 246 5.86 5.35 -4.41
CA PRO A 246 6.42 4.20 -3.72
C PRO A 246 5.42 3.05 -3.73
N VAL A 247 5.87 1.83 -4.04
CA VAL A 247 5.03 0.63 -4.09
C VAL A 247 5.83 -0.55 -3.59
N ILE A 248 5.38 -1.25 -2.57
CA ILE A 248 6.22 -2.24 -1.88
C ILE A 248 5.85 -3.64 -2.35
N LEU A 249 6.88 -4.42 -2.69
CA LEU A 249 6.79 -5.88 -2.76
C LEU A 249 7.37 -6.46 -1.47
N SER A 250 6.58 -6.47 -0.40
CA SER A 250 7.06 -7.03 0.86
C SER A 250 6.86 -8.54 0.85
N ILE A 251 7.85 -9.22 1.39
CA ILE A 251 7.80 -10.62 1.80
C ILE A 251 6.87 -10.67 3.01
N GLY A 252 5.71 -11.29 2.85
CA GLY A 252 4.92 -11.82 3.95
C GLY A 252 5.07 -13.34 3.86
N GLY A 253 5.85 -13.92 4.77
CA GLY A 253 6.10 -15.36 4.81
C GLY A 253 6.75 -15.77 6.11
#